data_AF-A0AAN8MC25-F1
#
_entry.id   AF-A0AAN8MC25-F1
#
_cell.length_a   1.000
_cell.length_b   1.000
_cell.length_c   1.000
_cell.angle_alpha   90.00
_cell.angle_beta   90.00
_cell.angle_gamma   90.00
#
_symmetry.space_group_name_H-M   'P 1'
#
loop_
_entity.id
_entity.type
_entity.pdbx_description
1 polymer ?
#
loop_
_entity_poly.entity_id
_entity_poly.type
_entity_poly.pdbx_seq_one_letter_code
_entity_poly.pdbx_strand_id
1 'polypeptide(L)'
;MVRARNDIRLSEIKQAIEENNDTFANVASISLPTIARLLKRHQESMKYIYLVPFERNNDRVKQLQAEYVQRVMVLDAAVNHHKYIFVDEAGFNLAKTQRRGQNLIGQRVTVQVPGQRGGNIFMC
;
A
#
# COMPACT_ATOMS: atom_id res chain seq x y z
N MET A 1 -11.95 4.75 -11.02
CA MET A 1 -11.69 3.41 -11.59
C MET A 1 -10.20 3.13 -11.49
N VAL A 2 -9.79 2.01 -10.89
CA VAL A 2 -8.36 1.62 -10.80
C VAL A 2 -7.92 1.16 -12.19
N ARG A 3 -6.83 1.72 -12.72
CA ARG A 3 -6.27 1.28 -14.01
C ARG A 3 -5.59 -0.08 -13.82
N ALA A 4 -5.79 -1.00 -14.76
CA ALA A 4 -5.12 -2.30 -14.73
C ALA A 4 -3.59 -2.13 -14.80
N ARG A 5 -2.85 -2.95 -14.04
CA ARG A 5 -1.37 -2.96 -13.99
C ARG A 5 -0.73 -1.58 -13.73
N ASN A 6 -1.33 -0.80 -12.83
CA ASN A 6 -0.84 0.53 -12.45
C ASN A 6 0.41 0.51 -11.54
N ASP A 7 0.83 -0.66 -11.09
CA ASP A 7 2.02 -0.95 -10.29
C ASP A 7 3.27 -1.28 -11.14
N ILE A 8 3.13 -1.25 -12.47
CA ILE A 8 4.20 -1.61 -13.42
C ILE A 8 5.43 -0.71 -13.25
N ARG A 9 6.62 -1.33 -13.25
CA ARG A 9 7.91 -0.65 -13.14
C ARG A 9 8.40 -0.14 -14.50
N LEU A 10 9.23 0.90 -14.49
CA LEU A 10 9.89 1.38 -15.71
C LEU A 10 10.71 0.30 -16.43
N SER A 11 11.31 -0.63 -15.68
CA SER A 11 12.05 -1.78 -16.24
C SER A 11 11.14 -2.77 -16.96
N GLU A 12 9.93 -2.98 -16.44
CA GLU A 12 8.94 -3.88 -17.04
C GLU A 12 8.33 -3.24 -18.29
N ILE A 13 8.10 -1.91 -18.28
CA ILE A 13 7.72 -1.16 -19.48
C ILE A 13 8.81 -1.30 -20.55
N LYS A 14 10.09 -1.15 -20.16
CA LYS A 14 11.22 -1.33 -21.07
C LYS A 14 11.21 -2.72 -21.70
N GLN A 15 11.13 -3.76 -20.89
CA GLN A 15 11.13 -5.14 -21.34
C GLN A 15 9.95 -5.42 -22.27
N ALA A 16 8.75 -4.96 -21.93
CA ALA A 16 7.56 -5.12 -22.77
C ALA A 16 7.66 -4.40 -24.12
N ILE A 17 8.40 -3.29 -24.20
CA ILE A 17 8.67 -2.59 -25.47
C ILE A 17 9.69 -3.37 -26.30
N GLU A 18 10.78 -3.86 -25.67
CA GLU A 18 11.86 -4.59 -26.35
C GLU A 18 11.43 -5.99 -26.82
N GLU A 19 10.51 -6.65 -26.13
CA GLU A 19 9.96 -7.96 -26.51
C GLU A 19 8.85 -7.88 -27.56
N ASN A 20 8.25 -6.69 -27.76
CA ASN A 20 7.12 -6.51 -28.66
C ASN A 20 7.58 -6.10 -30.06
N ASN A 21 7.87 -7.12 -30.87
CA ASN A 21 8.28 -6.97 -32.27
C ASN A 21 7.15 -6.54 -33.22
N ASP A 22 5.88 -6.66 -32.83
CA ASP A 22 4.76 -6.31 -33.71
C ASP A 22 4.52 -4.80 -33.77
N THR A 23 4.59 -4.13 -32.62
CA THR A 23 4.30 -2.69 -32.49
C THR A 23 5.56 -1.85 -32.47
N PHE A 24 6.66 -2.39 -31.93
CA PHE A 24 7.93 -1.66 -31.74
C PHE A 24 9.10 -2.25 -32.54
N ALA A 25 8.82 -2.87 -33.70
CA ALA A 25 9.82 -3.51 -34.58
C ALA A 25 11.08 -2.66 -34.86
N ASN A 26 10.94 -1.34 -34.88
CA ASN A 26 12.04 -0.40 -35.18
C ASN A 26 12.84 0.05 -33.94
N VAL A 27 12.48 -0.42 -32.75
CA VAL A 27 13.10 -0.01 -31.48
C VAL A 27 13.90 -1.19 -30.92
N ALA A 28 15.17 -1.30 -31.32
CA ALA A 28 16.05 -2.35 -30.82
C ALA A 28 16.37 -2.22 -29.32
N SER A 29 16.38 -1.00 -28.78
CA SER A 29 16.51 -0.76 -27.34
C SER A 29 16.02 0.63 -26.94
N ILE A 30 15.59 0.79 -25.69
CA ILE A 30 15.20 2.08 -25.12
C ILE A 30 15.75 2.26 -23.71
N SER A 31 16.26 3.46 -23.42
CA SER A 31 16.80 3.79 -22.10
C SER A 31 15.70 4.15 -21.10
N LEU A 32 15.85 3.73 -19.83
CA LEU A 32 14.90 4.06 -18.75
C LEU A 32 14.60 5.56 -18.61
N PRO A 33 15.58 6.49 -18.74
CA PRO A 33 15.31 7.93 -18.70
C PRO A 33 14.40 8.40 -19.84
N THR A 34 14.47 7.76 -21.01
CA THR A 34 13.63 8.10 -22.15
C THR A 34 12.18 7.71 -21.90
N ILE A 35 11.94 6.52 -21.33
CA ILE A 35 10.62 6.09 -20.88
C ILE A 35 10.07 7.06 -19.83
N ALA A 36 10.89 7.41 -18.82
CA ALA A 36 10.47 8.34 -17.77
C ALA A 36 10.10 9.74 -18.32
N ARG A 37 10.86 10.25 -19.30
CA ARG A 37 10.54 11.53 -19.98
C ARG A 37 9.27 11.44 -20.81
N LEU A 38 9.04 10.32 -21.50
CA LEU A 38 7.82 10.07 -22.27
C LEU A 38 6.59 10.06 -21.37
N LEU A 39 6.63 9.30 -20.26
CA LEU A 39 5.53 9.27 -19.29
C LEU A 39 5.22 10.68 -18.75
N LYS A 40 6.27 11.45 -18.40
CA LYS A 40 6.10 12.84 -17.95
C LYS A 40 5.47 13.74 -19.02
N ARG A 41 5.86 13.59 -20.29
CA ARG A 41 5.25 14.32 -21.42
C ARG A 41 3.76 14.00 -21.58
N HIS A 42 3.38 12.76 -21.31
CA HIS A 42 1.99 12.30 -21.32
C HIS A 42 1.25 12.52 -19.99
N GLN A 43 1.81 13.32 -19.08
CA GLN A 43 1.22 13.64 -17.77
C GLN A 43 1.02 12.42 -16.85
N GLU A 44 1.73 11.33 -17.09
CA GLU A 44 1.76 10.16 -16.23
C GLU A 44 2.91 10.31 -15.22
N SER A 45 2.58 10.31 -13.93
CA SER A 45 3.55 10.42 -12.83
C SER A 45 3.57 9.14 -12.01
N MET A 46 4.78 8.73 -11.58
CA MET A 46 4.90 7.66 -10.59
C MET A 46 4.37 8.14 -9.25
N LYS A 47 3.43 7.38 -8.68
CA LYS A 47 2.85 7.61 -7.36
C LYS A 47 3.23 6.46 -6.44
N TYR A 48 3.20 6.70 -5.13
CA TYR A 48 3.35 5.62 -4.16
C TYR A 48 2.23 4.59 -4.34
N ILE A 49 2.61 3.32 -4.32
CA ILE A 49 1.66 2.21 -4.30
C ILE A 49 1.02 2.19 -2.91
N TYR A 50 -0.30 2.39 -2.86
CA TYR A 50 -1.06 2.17 -1.65
C TYR A 50 -1.70 0.78 -1.70
N LEU A 51 -1.56 0.02 -0.61
CA LEU A 51 -2.18 -1.30 -0.48
C LEU A 51 -3.67 -1.12 -0.22
N VAL A 52 -4.47 -1.45 -1.22
CA VAL A 52 -5.93 -1.46 -1.11
C VAL A 52 -6.33 -2.80 -0.48
N PRO A 53 -6.94 -2.83 0.73
CA PRO A 53 -7.38 -4.08 1.32
C PRO A 53 -8.53 -4.64 0.47
N PHE A 54 -8.27 -5.71 -0.27
CA PHE A 54 -9.16 -6.22 -1.30
C PHE A 54 -10.51 -6.65 -0.72
N GLU A 55 -10.49 -7.39 0.39
CA GLU A 55 -11.71 -7.85 1.08
C GLU A 55 -12.56 -6.69 1.60
N ARG A 56 -11.93 -5.65 2.18
CA ARG A 56 -12.64 -4.45 2.64
C ARG A 56 -13.25 -3.64 1.50
N ASN A 57 -12.72 -3.79 0.28
CA ASN A 57 -13.19 -3.07 -0.90
C ASN A 57 -14.18 -3.87 -1.76
N ASN A 58 -14.57 -5.07 -1.32
CA ASN A 58 -15.67 -5.82 -1.94
C ASN A 58 -16.96 -5.00 -1.87
N ASP A 59 -17.72 -4.96 -2.97
CA ASP A 59 -18.95 -4.15 -3.07
C ASP A 59 -19.98 -4.53 -2.01
N ARG A 60 -20.07 -5.81 -1.65
CA ARG A 60 -20.91 -6.28 -0.53
C ARG A 60 -20.45 -5.67 0.80
N VAL A 61 -19.15 -5.64 1.06
CA VAL A 61 -18.59 -5.08 2.31
C VAL A 61 -18.81 -3.57 2.37
N LYS A 62 -18.69 -2.86 1.23
CA LYS A 62 -19.01 -1.45 1.13
C LYS A 62 -20.47 -1.15 1.41
N GLN A 63 -21.40 -1.96 0.89
CA GLN A 63 -22.83 -1.83 1.17
C GLN A 63 -23.12 -2.03 2.66
N LEU A 64 -22.58 -3.10 3.26
CA LEU A 64 -22.74 -3.35 4.70
C LEU A 64 -22.16 -2.22 5.55
N GLN A 65 -21.01 -1.67 5.16
CA GLN A 65 -20.41 -0.53 5.87
C GLN A 65 -21.27 0.73 5.75
N ALA A 66 -21.83 1.01 4.57
CA ALA A 66 -22.72 2.14 4.37
C ALA A 66 -24.00 2.01 5.21
N GLU A 67 -24.63 0.83 5.21
CA GLU A 67 -25.81 0.53 6.04
C GLU A 67 -25.51 0.68 7.54
N TYR A 68 -24.37 0.15 7.99
CA TYR A 68 -23.93 0.27 9.38
C TYR A 68 -23.77 1.73 9.80
N VAL A 69 -23.07 2.54 8.98
CA VAL A 69 -22.87 3.97 9.26
C VAL A 69 -24.21 4.70 9.37
N GLN A 70 -25.16 4.42 8.48
CA GLN A 70 -26.50 5.03 8.55
C GLN A 70 -27.21 4.68 9.87
N ARG A 71 -27.14 3.42 10.32
CA ARG A 71 -27.73 3.00 11.59
C ARG A 71 -27.05 3.67 12.78
N VAL A 72 -25.72 3.75 12.80
CA VAL A 72 -24.97 4.42 13.86
C VAL A 72 -25.30 5.90 13.91
N MET A 73 -25.40 6.59 12.77
CA MET A 73 -25.78 8.01 12.74
C MET A 73 -27.15 8.28 13.36
N VAL A 74 -28.14 7.41 13.14
CA VAL A 74 -29.47 7.52 13.77
C VAL A 74 -29.38 7.34 15.29
N LEU A 75 -28.56 6.39 15.75
CA LEU A 75 -28.32 6.13 17.17
C LEU A 75 -27.56 7.29 17.85
N ASP A 76 -26.59 7.88 17.14
CA ASP A 76 -25.79 9.02 17.60
C ASP A 76 -26.63 10.30 17.76
N ALA A 77 -27.59 10.53 16.85
CA ALA A 77 -28.53 11.63 16.92
C ALA A 77 -29.46 11.58 18.15
N ALA A 78 -29.60 10.41 18.80
CA ALA A 78 -30.44 10.22 19.99
C ALA A 78 -29.81 10.72 21.31
N VAL A 79 -28.80 11.60 21.25
CA VAL A 79 -28.21 12.40 22.36
C VAL A 79 -27.58 11.57 23.50
N ASN A 80 -27.25 10.31 23.24
CA ASN A 80 -26.73 9.40 24.27
C ASN A 80 -25.33 8.85 23.94
N HIS A 81 -24.43 9.71 23.46
CA HIS A 81 -23.02 9.37 23.18
C HIS A 81 -22.32 8.68 24.35
N HIS A 82 -22.69 9.03 25.59
CA HIS A 82 -22.12 8.51 26.83
C HIS A 82 -22.60 7.08 27.19
N LYS A 83 -23.42 6.42 26.37
CA LYS A 83 -23.93 5.06 26.62
C LYS A 83 -23.23 3.97 25.81
N TYR A 84 -22.33 4.32 24.88
CA TYR A 84 -21.64 3.35 24.05
C TYR A 84 -20.24 3.07 24.59
N ILE A 85 -19.94 1.80 24.81
CA ILE A 85 -18.61 1.30 25.12
C ILE A 85 -18.17 0.46 23.92
N PHE A 86 -17.07 0.86 23.29
CA PHE A 86 -16.45 0.09 22.22
C PHE A 86 -15.32 -0.74 22.81
N VAL A 87 -15.33 -2.03 22.53
CA VAL A 87 -14.30 -2.99 22.93
C VAL A 87 -13.71 -3.56 21.65
N ASP A 88 -12.38 -3.56 21.55
CA ASP A 88 -11.64 -4.09 20.41
C ASP A 88 -10.41 -4.82 20.92
N GLU A 89 -9.96 -5.81 20.16
CA GLU A 89 -8.81 -6.63 20.51
C GLU A 89 -7.58 -6.15 19.73
N ALA A 90 -6.51 -5.83 20.46
CA ALA A 90 -5.24 -5.43 19.86
C ALA A 90 -4.16 -6.48 20.12
N GLY A 91 -3.57 -6.99 19.04
CA GLY A 91 -2.39 -7.84 19.10
C GLY A 91 -1.11 -7.02 19.26
N PHE A 92 -0.37 -7.24 20.35
CA PHE A 92 0.92 -6.62 20.62
C PHE A 92 2.05 -7.62 20.43
N ASN A 93 3.11 -7.19 19.73
CA ASN A 93 4.36 -7.92 19.66
C ASN A 93 5.33 -7.38 20.72
N LEU A 94 5.85 -8.27 21.57
CA LEU A 94 6.75 -7.89 22.67
C LEU A 94 8.18 -7.54 22.23
N ALA A 95 8.51 -7.61 20.94
CA ALA A 95 9.84 -7.22 20.47
C ALA A 95 10.05 -5.70 20.47
N LYS A 96 11.10 -5.27 21.16
CA LYS A 96 11.64 -3.90 21.04
C LYS A 96 12.49 -3.81 19.77
N THR A 97 12.27 -2.76 18.98
CA THR A 97 13.12 -2.45 17.82
C THR A 97 14.02 -1.27 18.15
N GLN A 98 15.33 -1.39 17.89
CA GLN A 98 16.26 -0.28 18.01
C GLN A 98 16.00 0.73 16.89
N ARG A 99 15.62 1.97 17.26
CA ARG A 99 15.27 3.04 16.29
C ARG A 99 16.49 3.71 15.66
N ARG A 100 17.64 3.69 16.34
CA ARG A 100 18.87 4.40 15.93
C ARG A 100 20.11 3.56 16.25
N GLY A 101 21.07 3.55 15.34
CA GLY A 101 22.40 2.99 15.54
C GLY A 101 23.47 3.91 14.94
N GLN A 102 24.74 3.51 15.05
CA GLN A 102 25.89 4.29 14.58
C GLN A 102 26.54 3.57 13.39
N ASN A 103 26.93 4.32 12.35
CA ASN A 103 27.76 3.85 11.24
C ASN A 103 28.52 5.04 10.61
N LEU A 104 29.50 4.75 9.75
CA LEU A 104 30.24 5.72 8.96
C LEU A 104 29.30 6.56 8.07
N ILE A 105 29.68 7.82 7.84
CA ILE A 105 28.92 8.73 6.97
C ILE A 105 28.81 8.15 5.56
N GLY A 106 27.58 8.09 5.03
CA GLY A 106 27.29 7.50 3.73
C GLY A 106 27.01 5.99 3.75
N GLN A 107 27.18 5.31 4.89
CA GLN A 107 26.87 3.90 5.04
C GLN A 107 25.58 3.68 5.84
N ARG A 108 24.77 2.70 5.42
CA ARG A 108 23.51 2.37 6.08
C ARG A 108 23.77 1.53 7.33
N VAL A 109 23.12 1.87 8.44
CA VAL A 109 23.07 0.99 9.62
C VAL A 109 22.10 -0.16 9.33
N THR A 110 22.56 -1.40 9.53
CA THR A 110 21.74 -2.61 9.36
C THR A 110 21.62 -3.37 10.67
N VAL A 111 20.44 -3.91 10.95
CA VAL A 111 20.22 -4.85 12.05
C VAL A 111 19.61 -6.13 11.48
N GLN A 112 20.07 -7.29 11.93
CA GLN A 112 19.44 -8.55 11.60
C GLN A 112 18.14 -8.66 12.41
N VAL A 113 17.01 -8.74 11.73
CA VAL A 113 15.72 -8.94 12.39
C VAL A 113 15.57 -10.44 12.67
N PRO A 114 15.42 -10.87 13.93
CA PRO A 114 15.14 -12.27 14.21
C PRO A 114 13.81 -12.67 13.56
N GLY A 115 13.78 -13.85 12.92
CA GLY A 115 12.59 -14.37 12.25
C GLY A 115 11.40 -14.59 13.20
N GLN A 116 11.69 -14.85 14.47
CA GLN A 116 10.69 -14.94 15.54
C GLN A 116 10.93 -13.83 16.58
N ARG A 117 9.95 -12.93 16.69
CA ARG A 117 9.98 -11.75 17.59
C ARG A 117 9.36 -12.02 18.97
N GLY A 118 9.14 -13.29 19.30
CA GLY A 118 8.36 -13.74 20.47
C GLY A 118 6.89 -14.00 20.12
N GLY A 119 6.11 -14.43 21.11
CA GLY A 119 4.66 -14.62 20.98
C GLY A 119 3.92 -13.29 20.98
N ASN A 120 2.85 -13.19 20.19
CA ASN A 120 1.93 -12.06 20.28
C ASN A 120 1.10 -12.19 21.56
N ILE A 121 0.92 -11.07 22.26
CA ILE A 121 -0.01 -10.98 23.38
C ILE A 121 -1.26 -10.27 22.88
N PHE A 122 -2.41 -10.80 23.25
CA PHE A 122 -3.71 -10.20 22.99
C PHE A 122 -4.14 -9.40 24.22
N MET A 123 -4.61 -8.17 24.00
CA MET A 123 -5.20 -7.31 25.02
C MET A 123 -6.62 -6.99 24.59
N CYS A 124 -7.59 -7.30 25.45
CA CYS A 124 -9.01 -7.01 25.28
C CYS A 124 -9.44 -5.85 26.19
#